data_AF-A0A7X2PI64-F1
#
_entry.id   AF-A0A7X2PI64-F1
#
_cell.length_a   1.000
_cell.length_b   1.000
_cell.length_c   1.000
_cell.angle_alpha   90.00
_cell.angle_beta   90.00
_cell.angle_gamma   90.00
#
_symmetry.space_group_name_H-M   'P 1'
#
loop_
_entity.id
_entity.type
_entity.pdbx_description
1 polymer ?
#
loop_
_entity_poly.entity_id
_entity_poly.type
_entity_poly.pdbx_seq_one_letter_code
_entity_poly.pdbx_strand_id
1 'polypeptide(L)'
;MLRKHSNQGYYRIAHMKKLLVSICLFASAALAQYPEIVFFRGIMSPLNEVPAVNLQAGAPTTLICHIVRDVAGGKIISASMDFVVGYGFPGPQQFSGLHVHAGAAGVNGPIVIRTSLGSPAPVPSDPSGFGLINLQGQVLPTDQTGLDALTGMLENPSQYYVNLHTTTFPGGVVRAQLNRATFVVPILLMTPG
;
A
#
# COMPACT_ATOMS: atom_id res chain seq x y z
N MET A 1 66.79 32.15 55.79
CA MET A 1 67.48 31.15 54.95
C MET A 1 67.35 31.62 53.49
N LEU A 2 68.48 32.02 52.91
CA LEU A 2 68.85 32.15 51.48
C LEU A 2 67.88 32.71 50.41
N ARG A 3 68.26 33.90 49.91
CA ARG A 3 68.03 34.51 48.57
C ARG A 3 68.16 33.53 47.38
N LYS A 4 67.42 33.76 46.28
CA LYS A 4 68.01 34.18 44.98
C LYS A 4 67.00 34.53 43.87
N HIS A 5 67.48 35.42 43.00
CA HIS A 5 66.91 36.03 41.79
C HIS A 5 66.74 35.10 40.58
N SER A 6 65.83 35.47 39.65
CA SER A 6 66.03 35.63 38.19
C SER A 6 64.66 35.85 37.52
N ASN A 7 64.24 37.06 37.12
CA ASN A 7 64.57 37.84 35.92
C ASN A 7 64.26 37.16 34.56
N GLN A 8 63.53 37.93 33.73
CA GLN A 8 63.41 37.89 32.26
C GLN A 8 62.40 36.94 31.59
N GLY A 9 61.60 37.51 30.67
CA GLY A 9 61.09 36.78 29.50
C GLY A 9 59.65 37.09 29.07
N TYR A 10 59.47 38.13 28.26
CA TYR A 10 58.26 38.38 27.46
C TYR A 10 58.00 37.23 26.45
N TYR A 11 56.72 36.95 26.11
CA TYR A 11 56.13 36.93 24.75
C TYR A 11 54.82 36.12 24.66
N ARG A 12 53.84 36.76 24.00
CA ARG A 12 52.62 36.32 23.27
C ARG A 12 52.30 34.80 23.22
N ILE A 13 51.00 34.47 23.25
CA ILE A 13 50.25 33.80 22.15
C ILE A 13 48.79 33.54 22.58
N ALA A 14 47.87 34.01 21.75
CA ALA A 14 46.43 33.89 21.86
C ALA A 14 45.96 32.44 22.09
N HIS A 15 45.08 32.23 23.06
CA HIS A 15 44.26 31.02 23.13
C HIS A 15 42.82 31.44 23.44
N MET A 16 42.02 31.52 22.37
CA MET A 16 40.55 31.48 22.42
C MET A 16 40.12 30.45 23.47
N LYS A 17 39.47 30.92 24.54
CA LYS A 17 38.77 30.04 25.47
C LYS A 17 37.74 29.27 24.67
N LYS A 18 38.00 27.97 24.48
CA LYS A 18 37.14 27.02 23.81
C LYS A 18 35.73 27.15 24.37
N LEU A 19 34.84 27.74 23.58
CA LEU A 19 33.40 27.59 23.75
C LEU A 19 33.15 26.09 23.56
N LEU A 20 32.95 25.35 24.66
CA LEU A 20 32.43 24.00 24.60
C LEU A 20 31.02 24.12 24.01
N VAL A 21 30.90 23.90 22.70
CA VAL A 21 29.64 23.57 22.08
C VAL A 21 29.29 22.18 22.61
N SER A 22 28.49 22.12 23.67
CA SER A 22 27.70 20.93 23.95
C SER A 22 26.70 20.81 22.80
N ILE A 23 27.09 20.09 21.74
CA ILE A 23 26.14 19.49 20.84
C ILE A 23 25.49 18.38 21.66
N CYS A 24 24.41 18.72 22.35
CA CYS A 24 23.40 17.72 22.69
C CYS A 24 22.90 17.18 21.35
N LEU A 25 23.55 16.10 20.86
CA LEU A 25 22.91 15.17 19.96
C LEU A 25 21.73 14.58 20.72
N PHE A 26 20.62 15.31 20.73
CA PHE A 26 19.33 14.66 20.78
C PHE A 26 19.28 13.81 19.52
N ALA A 27 19.67 12.55 19.67
CA ALA A 27 19.27 11.51 18.75
C ALA A 27 17.74 11.40 18.87
N SER A 28 17.04 12.32 18.22
CA SER A 28 15.70 12.06 17.77
C SER A 28 15.85 10.98 16.70
N ALA A 29 15.91 9.72 17.12
CA ALA A 29 15.44 8.61 16.31
C ALA A 29 13.92 8.82 16.16
N ALA A 30 13.56 9.87 15.44
CA ALA A 30 12.20 10.13 15.05
C ALA A 30 11.79 8.96 14.15
N LEU A 31 10.57 8.51 14.35
CA LEU A 31 9.85 7.52 13.58
C LEU A 31 9.80 7.92 12.10
N ALA A 32 10.93 7.86 11.40
CA ALA A 32 10.96 8.15 9.99
C ALA A 32 10.21 7.00 9.30
N GLN A 33 9.29 7.37 8.43
CA GLN A 33 8.52 6.44 7.64
C GLN A 33 8.82 6.73 6.18
N TYR A 34 8.76 5.72 5.33
CA TYR A 34 8.91 5.92 3.89
C TYR A 34 7.77 5.27 3.12
N PRO A 35 7.31 5.91 2.03
CA PRO A 35 6.30 5.34 1.17
C PRO A 35 6.90 4.35 0.15
N GLU A 36 6.14 3.33 -0.19
CA GLU A 36 6.40 2.39 -1.29
C GLU A 36 5.10 2.22 -2.10
N ILE A 37 5.18 2.19 -3.44
CA ILE A 37 4.02 1.93 -4.30
C ILE A 37 4.21 0.56 -4.96
N VAL A 38 3.21 -0.31 -4.80
CA VAL A 38 3.18 -1.64 -5.41
C VAL A 38 1.88 -1.85 -6.18
N PHE A 39 1.98 -2.49 -7.34
CA PHE A 39 0.83 -2.74 -8.20
C PHE A 39 0.47 -4.22 -8.21
N PHE A 40 -0.82 -4.49 -8.14
CA PHE A 40 -1.38 -5.81 -8.41
C PHE A 40 -2.40 -5.72 -9.53
N ARG A 41 -2.50 -6.77 -10.34
CA ARG A 41 -3.46 -6.85 -11.45
C ARG A 41 -4.16 -8.19 -11.48
N GLY A 42 -5.38 -8.15 -12.00
CA GLY A 42 -6.19 -9.33 -12.31
C GLY A 42 -7.29 -8.96 -13.29
N ILE A 43 -7.74 -9.93 -14.08
CA ILE A 43 -8.94 -9.79 -14.91
C ILE A 43 -10.03 -10.60 -14.25
N MET A 44 -10.95 -9.92 -13.55
CA MET A 44 -12.01 -10.60 -12.84
C MET A 44 -13.01 -11.22 -13.81
N SER A 45 -13.39 -12.47 -13.55
CA SER A 45 -14.30 -13.25 -14.39
C SER A 45 -15.31 -14.02 -13.53
N PRO A 46 -16.57 -14.16 -13.96
CA PRO A 46 -17.56 -15.01 -13.31
C PRO A 46 -17.13 -16.48 -13.22
N LEU A 47 -16.36 -16.95 -14.21
CA LEU A 47 -15.88 -18.34 -14.25
C LEU A 47 -14.84 -18.65 -13.16
N ASN A 48 -14.22 -17.62 -12.58
CA ASN A 48 -13.27 -17.77 -11.48
C ASN A 48 -13.95 -17.82 -10.10
N GLU A 49 -15.26 -17.57 -10.02
CA GLU A 49 -15.99 -17.73 -8.76
C GLU A 49 -16.02 -19.19 -8.31
N VAL A 50 -16.27 -19.38 -7.01
CA VAL A 50 -16.35 -20.70 -6.40
C VAL A 50 -17.66 -20.81 -5.61
N PRO A 51 -18.70 -21.46 -6.16
CA PRO A 51 -18.76 -22.06 -7.50
C PRO A 51 -18.80 -21.01 -8.63
N ALA A 52 -18.45 -21.43 -9.85
CA ALA A 52 -18.43 -20.55 -11.02
C ALA A 52 -19.83 -20.00 -11.34
N VAL A 53 -19.89 -18.74 -11.73
CA VAL A 53 -21.12 -18.05 -12.13
C VAL A 53 -21.24 -18.05 -13.65
N ASN A 54 -22.39 -18.49 -14.18
CA ASN A 54 -22.66 -18.45 -15.61
C ASN A 54 -23.24 -17.09 -16.02
N LEU A 55 -22.36 -16.10 -16.19
CA LEU A 55 -22.69 -14.75 -16.61
C LEU A 55 -21.65 -14.26 -17.62
N GLN A 56 -22.08 -13.55 -18.66
CA GLN A 56 -21.14 -12.90 -19.58
C GLN A 56 -20.73 -11.54 -19.02
N ALA A 57 -19.78 -11.55 -18.09
CA ALA A 57 -19.24 -10.33 -17.47
C ALA A 57 -17.73 -10.40 -17.34
N GLY A 58 -17.10 -9.25 -17.12
CA GLY A 58 -15.68 -9.16 -16.85
C GLY A 58 -15.34 -7.84 -16.19
N ALA A 59 -14.29 -7.84 -15.37
CA ALA A 59 -13.83 -6.63 -14.72
C ALA A 59 -12.28 -6.57 -14.61
N PRO A 60 -11.58 -6.02 -15.63
CA PRO A 60 -10.14 -5.78 -15.52
C PRO A 60 -9.85 -4.85 -14.34
N THR A 61 -8.91 -5.25 -13.51
CA THR A 61 -8.63 -4.61 -12.23
C THR A 61 -7.14 -4.31 -12.08
N THR A 62 -6.84 -3.09 -11.67
CA THR A 62 -5.54 -2.71 -11.12
C THR A 62 -5.74 -2.26 -9.68
N LEU A 63 -4.99 -2.87 -8.76
CA LEU A 63 -4.85 -2.41 -7.39
C LEU A 63 -3.53 -1.65 -7.27
N ILE A 64 -3.59 -0.43 -6.75
CA ILE A 64 -2.41 0.41 -6.50
C ILE A 64 -2.28 0.55 -4.99
N CYS A 65 -1.27 -0.09 -4.42
CA CYS A 65 -1.05 -0.09 -2.99
C CYS A 65 0.02 0.94 -2.63
N HIS A 66 -0.36 1.94 -1.85
CA HIS A 66 0.52 2.96 -1.26
C HIS A 66 0.83 2.54 0.17
N ILE A 67 1.99 1.93 0.36
CA ILE A 67 2.43 1.33 1.60
C ILE A 67 3.29 2.33 2.36
N VAL A 68 3.11 2.45 3.66
CA VAL A 68 3.99 3.21 4.56
C VAL A 68 4.76 2.23 5.44
N ARG A 69 6.09 2.36 5.46
CA ARG A 69 6.98 1.50 6.25
C ARG A 69 7.74 2.28 7.30
N ASP A 70 8.09 1.60 8.39
CA ASP A 70 9.06 2.07 9.38
C ASP A 70 10.49 2.02 8.82
N VAL A 71 11.33 3.02 9.10
CA VAL A 71 12.75 2.99 8.70
C VAL A 71 13.60 2.05 9.54
N ALA A 72 13.21 1.73 10.78
CA ALA A 72 14.07 0.94 11.66
C ALA A 72 14.09 -0.55 11.30
N GLY A 73 13.00 -1.07 10.72
CA GLY A 73 12.90 -2.47 10.31
C GLY A 73 12.17 -2.75 8.99
N GLY A 74 11.72 -1.73 8.25
CA GLY A 74 10.97 -1.92 7.00
C GLY A 74 9.57 -2.51 7.20
N LYS A 75 9.08 -2.58 8.45
CA LYS A 75 7.75 -3.11 8.76
C LYS A 75 6.67 -2.23 8.13
N ILE A 76 5.66 -2.84 7.52
CA ILE A 76 4.46 -2.12 7.05
C ILE A 76 3.70 -1.58 8.27
N ILE A 77 3.43 -0.28 8.28
CA ILE A 77 2.70 0.43 9.34
C ILE A 77 1.25 0.68 8.92
N SER A 78 1.04 1.04 7.66
CA SER A 78 -0.27 1.29 7.09
C SER A 78 -0.20 1.20 5.58
N ALA A 79 -1.35 1.15 4.93
CA ALA A 79 -1.44 1.40 3.50
C ALA A 79 -2.80 1.98 3.14
N SER A 80 -2.84 2.62 1.97
CA SER A 80 -4.07 2.81 1.23
C SER A 80 -3.98 2.05 -0.10
N MET A 81 -5.08 1.49 -0.56
CA MET A 81 -5.10 0.72 -1.81
C MET A 81 -6.21 1.23 -2.71
N ASP A 82 -5.83 1.77 -3.86
CA ASP A 82 -6.77 2.20 -4.88
C ASP A 82 -7.23 0.98 -5.69
N PHE A 83 -8.55 0.79 -5.76
CA PHE A 83 -9.20 -0.21 -6.57
C PHE A 83 -9.69 0.46 -7.85
N VAL A 84 -8.94 0.28 -8.93
CA VAL A 84 -9.31 0.76 -10.27
C VAL A 84 -9.87 -0.43 -11.04
N VAL A 85 -11.20 -0.49 -11.12
CA VAL A 85 -11.94 -1.63 -11.69
C VAL A 85 -12.78 -1.15 -12.85
N GLY A 86 -12.36 -1.47 -14.07
CA GLY A 86 -13.26 -1.39 -15.21
C GLY A 86 -14.24 -2.55 -15.13
N TYR A 87 -15.53 -2.35 -15.42
CA TYR A 87 -16.52 -3.42 -15.39
C TYR A 87 -17.37 -3.42 -16.66
N GLY A 88 -17.82 -4.62 -17.04
CA GLY A 88 -18.78 -4.85 -18.11
C GLY A 88 -19.71 -6.01 -17.74
N PHE A 89 -21.01 -5.73 -17.72
CA PHE A 89 -22.09 -6.67 -17.48
C PHE A 89 -23.13 -6.59 -18.60
N PRO A 90 -23.95 -7.64 -18.82
CA PRO A 90 -25.02 -7.60 -19.84
C PRO A 90 -26.15 -6.60 -19.54
N GLY A 91 -26.16 -6.02 -18.34
CA GLY A 91 -27.16 -5.06 -17.88
C GLY A 91 -26.79 -4.47 -16.51
N PRO A 92 -27.60 -3.53 -16.00
CA PRO A 92 -27.31 -2.82 -14.76
C PRO A 92 -27.22 -3.75 -13.56
N GLN A 93 -26.32 -3.43 -12.63
CA GLN A 93 -26.06 -4.18 -11.40
C GLN A 93 -26.27 -3.30 -10.17
N GLN A 94 -26.52 -3.93 -9.03
CA GLN A 94 -26.46 -3.29 -7.71
C GLN A 94 -25.23 -3.82 -6.97
N PHE A 95 -24.14 -3.05 -6.95
CA PHE A 95 -22.90 -3.44 -6.29
C PHE A 95 -23.05 -3.41 -4.77
N SER A 96 -22.62 -4.48 -4.11
CA SER A 96 -22.78 -4.69 -2.66
C SER A 96 -21.46 -4.81 -1.90
N GLY A 97 -20.34 -4.95 -2.62
CA GLY A 97 -19.02 -5.06 -2.01
C GLY A 97 -17.91 -5.18 -3.04
N LEU A 98 -16.72 -4.68 -2.70
CA LEU A 98 -15.49 -4.86 -3.47
C LEU A 98 -14.33 -5.03 -2.49
N HIS A 99 -13.69 -6.19 -2.56
CA HIS A 99 -12.81 -6.67 -1.49
C HIS A 99 -11.58 -7.38 -2.04
N VAL A 100 -10.52 -7.42 -1.23
CA VAL A 100 -9.47 -8.45 -1.33
C VAL A 100 -9.73 -9.52 -0.29
N HIS A 101 -9.63 -10.78 -0.71
CA HIS A 101 -9.73 -11.96 0.12
C HIS A 101 -8.39 -12.69 0.18
N ALA A 102 -8.18 -13.45 1.27
CA ALA A 102 -7.05 -14.37 1.42
C ALA A 102 -7.48 -15.80 1.10
N GLY A 103 -7.13 -16.30 -0.08
CA GLY A 103 -7.42 -17.65 -0.54
C GLY A 103 -6.69 -17.97 -1.84
N ALA A 104 -6.18 -19.20 -1.94
CA ALA A 104 -5.62 -19.72 -3.19
C ALA A 104 -6.70 -19.85 -4.27
N ALA A 105 -6.27 -20.00 -5.53
CA ALA A 105 -7.18 -20.25 -6.64
C ALA A 105 -8.11 -21.45 -6.35
N GLY A 106 -9.41 -21.26 -6.55
CA GLY A 106 -10.41 -22.30 -6.30
C GLY A 106 -10.85 -22.44 -4.83
N VAL A 107 -10.31 -21.64 -3.90
CA VAL A 107 -10.65 -21.68 -2.46
C VAL A 107 -11.28 -20.36 -2.03
N ASN A 108 -12.44 -20.43 -1.36
CA ASN A 108 -13.06 -19.26 -0.76
C ASN A 108 -12.31 -18.85 0.52
N GLY A 109 -12.01 -17.56 0.64
CA GLY A 109 -11.24 -16.98 1.73
C GLY A 109 -11.97 -15.85 2.47
N PRO A 110 -11.54 -15.48 3.69
CA PRO A 110 -12.08 -14.32 4.39
C PRO A 110 -11.68 -13.02 3.68
N ILE A 111 -12.49 -11.97 3.87
CA ILE A 111 -12.16 -10.61 3.45
C ILE A 111 -11.05 -10.06 4.34
N VAL A 112 -9.96 -9.63 3.73
CA VAL A 112 -8.79 -9.05 4.43
C VAL A 112 -8.61 -7.56 4.18
N ILE A 113 -9.07 -7.03 3.03
CA ILE A 113 -9.08 -5.59 2.75
C ILE A 113 -10.43 -5.19 2.14
N ARG A 114 -11.03 -4.13 2.68
CA ARG A 114 -12.37 -3.65 2.31
C ARG A 114 -12.31 -2.27 1.66
N THR A 115 -13.18 -2.05 0.68
CA THR A 115 -13.59 -0.70 0.23
C THR A 115 -14.91 -0.31 0.90
N SER A 116 -15.35 0.94 0.68
CA SER A 116 -16.68 1.41 1.10
C SER A 116 -17.82 1.01 0.16
N LEU A 117 -17.55 0.32 -0.96
CA LEU A 117 -18.58 -0.02 -1.94
C LEU A 117 -19.69 -0.86 -1.30
N GLY A 118 -20.94 -0.46 -1.47
CA GLY A 118 -22.10 -1.19 -0.96
C GLY A 118 -22.44 -0.93 0.51
N SER A 119 -21.75 -0.01 1.19
CA SER A 119 -22.03 0.38 2.58
C SER A 119 -22.34 1.88 2.67
N PRO A 120 -23.46 2.29 3.33
CA PRO A 120 -24.42 1.46 4.06
C PRO A 120 -25.47 0.76 3.17
N ALA A 121 -25.46 0.98 1.86
CA ALA A 121 -26.43 0.41 0.93
C ALA A 121 -25.78 0.08 -0.44
N PRO A 122 -26.39 -0.83 -1.23
CA PRO A 122 -25.92 -1.15 -2.57
C PRO A 122 -25.86 0.07 -3.49
N VAL A 123 -24.84 0.10 -4.34
CA VAL A 123 -24.59 1.19 -5.29
C VAL A 123 -24.98 0.73 -6.70
N PRO A 124 -25.90 1.42 -7.39
CA PRO A 124 -26.25 1.08 -8.77
C PRO A 124 -25.04 1.29 -9.70
N SER A 125 -24.86 0.38 -10.66
CA SER A 125 -23.95 0.59 -11.78
C SER A 125 -24.54 1.60 -12.77
N ASP A 126 -23.74 2.00 -13.75
CA ASP A 126 -24.27 2.67 -14.93
C ASP A 126 -25.35 1.80 -15.61
N PRO A 127 -26.45 2.40 -16.14
CA PRO A 127 -27.52 1.66 -16.82
C PRO A 127 -27.07 0.81 -18.00
N SER A 128 -25.96 1.17 -18.65
CA SER A 128 -25.37 0.39 -19.75
C SER A 128 -24.77 -0.94 -19.29
N GLY A 129 -24.49 -1.11 -18.00
CA GLY A 129 -23.73 -2.24 -17.46
C GLY A 129 -22.21 -2.08 -17.60
N PHE A 130 -21.72 -0.95 -18.13
CA PHE A 130 -20.29 -0.67 -18.31
C PHE A 130 -19.85 0.56 -17.51
N GLY A 131 -18.65 0.52 -16.96
CA GLY A 131 -18.12 1.69 -16.26
C GLY A 131 -16.81 1.44 -15.54
N LEU A 132 -16.49 2.39 -14.66
CA LEU A 132 -15.30 2.37 -13.83
C LEU A 132 -15.69 2.54 -12.36
N ILE A 133 -15.17 1.67 -11.50
CA ILE A 133 -15.14 1.90 -10.06
C ILE A 133 -13.72 2.37 -9.72
N ASN A 134 -13.63 3.49 -9.01
CA ASN A 134 -12.39 3.99 -8.44
C ASN A 134 -12.65 4.35 -6.97
N LEU A 135 -12.22 3.47 -6.08
CA LEU A 135 -12.42 3.58 -4.63
C LEU A 135 -11.15 3.16 -3.90
N GLN A 136 -11.00 3.64 -2.67
CA GLN A 136 -9.86 3.30 -1.84
C GLN A 136 -10.26 2.38 -0.69
N GLY A 137 -9.47 1.33 -0.46
CA GLY A 137 -9.44 0.58 0.79
C GLY A 137 -8.35 1.11 1.70
N GLN A 138 -8.62 1.15 3.01
CA GLN A 138 -7.65 1.60 4.02
C GLN A 138 -7.19 0.43 4.86
N VAL A 139 -5.88 0.35 5.10
CA VAL A 139 -5.27 -0.54 6.09
C VAL A 139 -4.61 0.35 7.14
N LEU A 140 -5.29 0.50 8.28
CA LEU A 140 -4.84 1.35 9.38
C LEU A 140 -3.77 0.64 10.22
N PRO A 141 -2.96 1.37 11.01
CA PRO A 141 -1.99 0.76 11.92
C PRO A 141 -2.59 -0.20 12.97
N THR A 142 -3.89 -0.09 13.23
CA THR A 142 -4.65 -0.96 14.12
C THR A 142 -5.26 -2.18 13.43
N ASP A 143 -5.21 -2.26 12.10
CA ASP A 143 -5.76 -3.36 11.31
C ASP A 143 -4.70 -4.44 11.06
N GLN A 144 -4.49 -5.30 12.05
CA GLN A 144 -3.48 -6.37 11.94
C GLN A 144 -3.78 -7.34 10.79
N THR A 145 -5.06 -7.63 10.51
CA THR A 145 -5.45 -8.52 9.40
C THR A 145 -5.05 -7.94 8.05
N GLY A 146 -5.32 -6.64 7.83
CA GLY A 146 -4.91 -5.95 6.62
C GLY A 146 -3.38 -5.86 6.49
N LEU A 147 -2.66 -5.60 7.60
CA LEU A 147 -1.19 -5.52 7.60
C LEU A 147 -0.53 -6.87 7.27
N ASP A 148 -1.04 -7.96 7.84
CA ASP A 148 -0.57 -9.32 7.53
C ASP A 148 -0.88 -9.68 6.07
N ALA A 149 -2.07 -9.30 5.58
CA ALA A 149 -2.46 -9.52 4.20
C ALA A 149 -1.56 -8.77 3.21
N LEU A 150 -1.20 -7.51 3.48
CA LEU A 150 -0.27 -6.76 2.63
C LEU A 150 1.10 -7.44 2.55
N THR A 151 1.61 -7.94 3.67
CA THR A 151 2.87 -8.69 3.70
C THR A 151 2.78 -9.94 2.83
N GLY A 152 1.73 -10.75 3.03
CA GLY A 152 1.52 -11.95 2.22
C GLY A 152 1.24 -11.66 0.74
N MET A 153 0.57 -10.56 0.40
CA MET A 153 0.36 -10.14 -0.99
C MET A 153 1.67 -9.81 -1.70
N LEU A 154 2.64 -9.22 -1.00
CA LEU A 154 3.96 -8.91 -1.57
C LEU A 154 4.80 -10.16 -1.81
N GLU A 155 4.67 -11.16 -0.93
CA GLU A 155 5.43 -12.41 -0.97
C GLU A 155 4.81 -13.43 -1.93
N ASN A 156 3.48 -13.63 -1.83
CA ASN A 156 2.74 -14.68 -2.52
C ASN A 156 1.37 -14.15 -3.01
N PRO A 157 1.34 -13.23 -4.00
CA PRO A 157 0.11 -12.58 -4.46
C PRO A 157 -0.95 -13.57 -4.95
N SER A 158 -0.56 -14.74 -5.44
CA SER A 158 -1.47 -15.79 -5.89
C SER A 158 -2.30 -16.43 -4.77
N GLN A 159 -2.01 -16.14 -3.50
CA GLN A 159 -2.82 -16.52 -2.33
C GLN A 159 -3.92 -15.51 -2.01
N TYR A 160 -4.08 -14.47 -2.83
CA TYR A 160 -5.07 -13.43 -2.63
C TYR A 160 -5.84 -13.20 -3.91
N TYR A 161 -7.09 -12.76 -3.76
CA TYR A 161 -7.93 -12.42 -4.90
C TYR A 161 -8.77 -11.18 -4.63
N VAL A 162 -9.01 -10.42 -5.69
CA VAL A 162 -10.02 -9.37 -5.71
C VAL A 162 -11.35 -9.98 -6.15
N ASN A 163 -12.43 -9.57 -5.47
CA ASN A 163 -13.79 -10.00 -5.79
C ASN A 163 -14.76 -8.81 -5.71
N LEU A 164 -15.65 -8.73 -6.69
CA LEU A 164 -16.76 -7.76 -6.75
C LEU A 164 -18.07 -8.50 -6.52
N HIS A 165 -18.91 -7.94 -5.66
CA HIS A 165 -20.17 -8.52 -5.23
C HIS A 165 -21.33 -7.64 -5.72
N THR A 166 -22.45 -8.29 -6.05
CA THR A 166 -23.72 -7.61 -6.30
C THR A 166 -24.79 -8.13 -5.36
N THR A 167 -25.95 -7.48 -5.29
CA THR A 167 -27.08 -8.00 -4.51
C THR A 167 -27.59 -9.34 -5.05
N THR A 168 -27.46 -9.56 -6.37
CA THR A 168 -27.84 -10.83 -7.03
C THR A 168 -26.83 -11.94 -6.74
N PHE A 169 -25.55 -11.60 -6.62
CA PHE A 169 -24.47 -12.55 -6.36
C PHE A 169 -23.70 -12.14 -5.08
N PRO A 170 -24.28 -12.37 -3.89
CA PRO A 170 -23.67 -11.96 -2.63
C PRO A 170 -22.35 -12.69 -2.33
N GLY A 171 -22.14 -13.89 -2.88
CA GLY A 171 -20.88 -14.64 -2.78
C GLY A 171 -19.74 -14.12 -3.66
N GLY A 172 -20.04 -13.21 -4.60
CA GLY A 172 -19.13 -12.73 -5.63
C GLY A 172 -19.73 -12.95 -7.03
N VAL A 173 -19.58 -11.95 -7.91
CA VAL A 173 -20.00 -12.04 -9.32
C VAL A 173 -18.81 -12.17 -10.27
N VAL A 174 -17.66 -11.59 -9.92
CA VAL A 174 -16.43 -11.66 -10.70
C VAL A 174 -15.21 -11.68 -9.77
N ARG A 175 -14.30 -12.63 -10.02
CA ARG A 175 -13.08 -12.84 -9.21
C ARG A 175 -11.81 -12.91 -10.05
N ALA A 176 -10.69 -12.46 -9.49
CA ALA A 176 -9.35 -12.76 -10.00
C ALA A 176 -8.32 -12.91 -8.89
N GLN A 177 -7.47 -13.94 -9.00
CA GLN A 177 -6.23 -13.99 -8.21
C GLN A 177 -5.33 -12.80 -8.56
N LEU A 178 -4.63 -12.30 -7.55
CA LEU A 178 -3.71 -11.19 -7.73
C LEU A 178 -2.38 -11.67 -8.33
N ASN A 179 -1.83 -10.84 -9.21
CA ASN A 179 -0.47 -10.97 -9.71
C ASN A 179 0.25 -9.64 -9.49
N ARG A 180 1.50 -9.70 -9.03
CA ARG A 180 2.34 -8.50 -8.89
C ARG A 180 2.66 -7.95 -10.28
N ALA A 181 2.47 -6.66 -10.48
CA ALA A 181 2.78 -5.97 -11.72
C ALA A 181 3.94 -4.99 -11.48
N THR A 182 4.87 -4.92 -12.43
CA THR A 182 5.93 -3.92 -12.45
C THR A 182 5.61 -2.90 -13.54
N PHE A 183 5.57 -1.61 -13.18
CA PHE A 183 5.64 -0.55 -14.19
C PHE A 183 7.12 -0.25 -14.42
N VAL A 184 7.64 -0.63 -15.59
CA VAL A 184 8.88 -0.02 -16.07
C VAL A 184 8.49 1.37 -16.56
N VAL A 185 8.87 2.41 -15.83
CA VAL A 185 8.98 3.74 -16.41
C VAL A 185 10.35 3.78 -17.05
N PRO A 186 10.50 3.68 -18.39
CA PRO A 186 11.76 4.04 -19.01
C PRO A 186 11.94 5.54 -18.79
N ILE A 187 12.60 5.92 -17.70
CA ILE A 187 13.23 7.23 -17.60
C ILE A 187 14.33 7.21 -18.65
N LEU A 188 14.03 7.80 -19.81
CA LEU A 188 15.04 8.18 -20.75
C LEU A 188 15.93 9.19 -20.03
N LEU A 189 17.11 8.76 -19.59
CA LEU A 189 18.18 9.66 -19.18
C LEU A 189 18.50 10.52 -20.41
N MET A 190 17.89 11.71 -20.50
CA MET A 190 18.43 12.77 -21.32
C MET A 190 19.73 13.21 -20.66
N THR A 191 20.83 12.57 -21.05
CA THR A 191 22.17 13.10 -20.80
C THR A 191 22.27 14.44 -21.54
N PRO A 192 22.54 15.57 -20.85
CA PRO A 192 22.89 16.80 -21.53
C PRO A 192 24.21 16.56 -22.28
N GLY A 193 24.19 16.81 -23.59
CA GLY A 193 25.40 16.92 -24.41
C GLY A 193 26.11 18.25 -24.20
#